data_AF-W4RL16-F1
#
_entry.id   AF-W4RL16-F1
#
_cell.length_a   1.000
_cell.length_b   1.000
_cell.length_c   1.000
_cell.angle_alpha   90.00
_cell.angle_beta   90.00
_cell.angle_gamma   90.00
#
_symmetry.space_group_name_H-M   'P 1'
#
loop_
_entity.id
_entity.type
_entity.pdbx_description
1 polymer ?
#
loop_
_entity_poly.entity_id
_entity_poly.type
_entity_poly.pdbx_seq_one_letter_code
_entity_poly.pdbx_strand_id
1 'polypeptide(L)' 'MPRDCLTDINDQNARFLELVSTVLYFDNLPEAEVREKIQIVKKSQKYTDEEIDGAYAYIEGLKNKSKQLLA' A
#
# COMPACT_ATOMS: atom_id res chain seq x y z
N MET A 1 -7.13 -14.67 5.79
CA MET A 1 -5.76 -14.16 5.61
C MET A 1 -4.82 -15.01 6.47
N PRO A 2 -3.73 -15.55 5.93
CA PRO A 2 -2.76 -16.32 6.73
C PRO A 2 -2.18 -15.49 7.87
N ARG A 3 -1.82 -16.15 8.98
CA ARG A 3 -1.34 -15.51 10.22
C ARG A 3 -0.17 -14.57 9.97
N ASP A 4 0.73 -14.91 9.06
CA ASP A 4 1.94 -14.12 8.78
C ASP A 4 1.62 -12.77 8.15
N CYS A 5 0.72 -12.73 7.16
CA CYS A 5 0.28 -11.47 6.55
C CYS A 5 -0.47 -10.56 7.54
N LEU A 6 -1.25 -11.15 8.44
CA LEU A 6 -1.96 -10.39 9.47
C LEU A 6 -0.99 -9.80 10.50
N THR A 7 0.03 -10.56 10.92
CA THR A 7 1.07 -10.07 11.82
C THR A 7 1.85 -8.93 11.17
N ASP A 8 2.29 -9.08 9.92
CA ASP A 8 3.00 -8.02 9.19
C ASP A 8 2.21 -6.71 9.11
N ILE A 9 0.91 -6.81 8.81
CA ILE A 9 0.00 -5.64 8.75
C ILE A 9 -0.15 -5.01 10.13
N ASN A 10 -0.28 -5.80 11.19
CA ASN A 10 -0.44 -5.29 12.56
C ASN A 10 0.80 -4.55 13.08
N ASP A 11 1.98 -4.86 12.55
CA ASP A 11 3.24 -4.20 12.92
C ASP A 11 3.46 -2.87 12.19
N GLN A 12 2.64 -2.56 11.16
CA GLN A 12 2.71 -1.29 10.46
C GLN A 12 1.94 -0.18 11.19
N ASN A 13 2.44 1.05 11.10
CA ASN A 13 1.73 2.19 11.67
C ASN A 13 0.49 2.57 10.83
N ALA A 14 -0.50 3.17 11.50
CA ALA A 14 -1.79 3.52 10.89
C ALA A 14 -1.67 4.49 9.69
N ARG A 15 -0.73 5.44 9.73
CA ARG A 15 -0.52 6.39 8.62
C ARG A 15 -0.03 5.66 7.37
N PHE A 16 0.90 4.72 7.52
CA PHE A 16 1.38 3.92 6.41
C PHE A 16 0.27 3.00 5.85
N LEU A 17 -0.49 2.34 6.71
CA LEU A 17 -1.62 1.50 6.26
C LEU A 17 -2.72 2.31 5.57
N GLU A 18 -2.96 3.55 5.98
CA GLU A 18 -3.84 4.47 5.28
C GLU A 18 -3.36 4.73 3.85
N LEU A 19 -2.05 5.00 3.66
CA LEU A 19 -1.46 5.15 2.33
C LEU A 19 -1.61 3.89 1.50
N VAL A 20 -1.26 2.72 2.04
CA VAL A 20 -1.39 1.42 1.37
C VAL A 20 -2.85 1.18 0.93
N SER A 21 -3.82 1.45 1.79
CA SER A 21 -5.24 1.31 1.45
C SER A 21 -5.68 2.27 0.35
N THR A 22 -5.09 3.47 0.29
CA THR A 22 -5.39 4.48 -0.74
C THR A 22 -4.82 4.05 -2.10
N VAL A 23 -3.59 3.52 -2.11
CA VAL A 23 -3.00 2.94 -3.34
C VAL A 23 -3.84 1.79 -3.85
N LEU A 24 -4.26 0.87 -2.97
CA LEU A 24 -5.13 -0.26 -3.32
C LEU A 24 -6.50 0.16 -3.83
N TYR A 25 -7.06 1.27 -3.33
CA TYR A 25 -8.35 1.79 -3.81
C TYR A 25 -8.29 2.27 -5.28
N PHE A 26 -7.12 2.73 -5.73
CA PHE A 26 -6.90 3.21 -7.11
C PHE A 26 -6.06 2.25 -7.96
N ASP A 27 -5.98 0.96 -7.59
CA ASP A 27 -5.12 -0.03 -8.26
C ASP A 27 -5.50 -0.32 -9.72
N ASN A 28 -6.67 0.14 -10.15
CA ASN A 28 -7.17 0.09 -11.52
C ASN A 28 -6.64 1.23 -12.42
N LEU A 29 -5.92 2.21 -11.86
CA LEU A 29 -5.33 3.34 -12.58
C LEU A 29 -3.83 3.13 -12.81
N PRO A 30 -3.24 3.79 -13.82
CA PRO A 30 -1.78 3.86 -13.96
C PRO A 30 -1.14 4.52 -12.73
N GLU A 31 0.02 4.04 -12.31
CA GLU A 31 0.74 4.52 -11.12
C GLU A 31 0.92 6.05 -11.08
N ALA A 32 1.22 6.68 -12.22
CA ALA A 32 1.37 8.13 -12.32
C ALA A 32 0.07 8.88 -11.94
N GLU A 33 -1.08 8.35 -12.35
CA GLU A 33 -2.39 8.91 -11.99
C GLU A 33 -2.69 8.67 -10.51
N VAL A 34 -2.37 7.48 -9.98
CA VAL A 34 -2.53 7.16 -8.56
C VAL A 34 -1.73 8.14 -7.69
N ARG A 35 -0.49 8.45 -8.04
CA ARG A 35 0.35 9.44 -7.34
C ARG A 35 -0.32 10.80 -7.27
N GLU A 36 -0.85 11.28 -8.41
CA GLU A 36 -1.59 12.54 -8.46
C GLU A 36 -2.83 12.51 -7.56
N LYS A 37 -3.62 11.42 -7.61
CA LYS A 37 -4.79 11.25 -6.73
C LYS A 37 -4.40 11.28 -5.25
N ILE A 38 -3.31 10.60 -4.85
CA ILE A 38 -2.82 10.59 -3.47
C ILE A 38 -2.50 12.02 -3.01
N GLN A 39 -1.79 12.81 -3.81
CA GLN A 39 -1.47 14.19 -3.47
C GLN A 39 -2.72 15.07 -3.30
N ILE A 40 -3.79 14.78 -4.03
CA ILE A 40 -5.07 15.49 -3.92
C ILE A 40 -5.85 15.04 -2.68
N VAL A 41 -6.10 13.73 -2.53
CA VAL A 41 -7.03 13.19 -1.51
C VAL A 41 -6.38 13.05 -0.13
N LYS A 42 -5.05 12.96 -0.07
CA LYS A 42 -4.25 12.88 1.17
C LYS A 42 -3.32 14.08 1.36
N LYS A 43 -3.71 15.24 0.81
CA LYS A 43 -2.92 16.48 0.85
C LYS A 43 -2.45 16.86 2.28
N SER A 44 -3.27 16.61 3.29
CA SER A 44 -2.94 16.91 4.70
C SER A 44 -1.85 16.01 5.28
N GLN A 45 -1.72 14.78 4.78
CA GLN A 45 -0.76 13.77 5.25
C GLN A 45 0.62 13.96 4.60
N LYS A 46 0.68 14.72 3.49
CA LYS A 46 1.91 15.12 2.79
C LYS A 46 2.83 13.93 2.51
N TYR A 47 2.29 12.89 1.89
CA TYR A 47 3.08 11.71 1.52
C TYR A 47 4.16 12.09 0.51
N THR A 48 5.39 11.65 0.77
CA THR A 48 6.50 11.82 -0.18
C THR A 48 6.48 10.72 -1.24
N ASP A 49 7.20 10.92 -2.34
CA ASP A 49 7.32 9.90 -3.38
C ASP A 49 7.95 8.61 -2.82
N GLU A 50 8.93 8.73 -1.91
CA GLU A 50 9.56 7.58 -1.27
C GLU A 50 8.58 6.77 -0.40
N GLU A 51 7.64 7.44 0.27
CA GLU A 51 6.59 6.76 1.04
C GLU A 51 5.61 6.02 0.12
N ILE A 52 5.28 6.62 -1.03
CA ILE A 52 4.42 5.99 -2.04
C ILE A 52 5.13 4.78 -2.66
N ASP A 53 6.43 4.89 -2.98
CA ASP A 53 7.26 3.78 -3.45
C ASP A 53 7.27 2.63 -2.44
N GLY A 54 7.44 2.96 -1.16
CA GLY A 54 7.38 2.00 -0.06
C GLY A 54 6.02 1.29 0.03
N ALA A 55 4.92 2.00 -0.20
CA ALA A 55 3.59 1.40 -0.24
C ALA A 55 3.42 0.41 -1.39
N TYR A 56 3.91 0.74 -2.60
CA TYR A 56 3.90 -0.18 -3.74
C TYR A 56 4.75 -1.43 -3.47
N ALA A 57 5.97 -1.25 -2.96
CA ALA A 57 6.85 -2.35 -2.61
C ALA A 57 6.22 -3.27 -1.54
N TYR A 58 5.56 -2.68 -0.55
CA TYR A 58 4.85 -3.42 0.49
C TYR A 58 3.67 -4.23 -0.07
N ILE A 59 2.86 -3.63 -0.95
CA ILE A 59 1.73 -4.30 -1.63
C ILE A 59 2.23 -5.51 -2.44
N GLU A 60 3.31 -5.36 -3.21
CA GLU A 60 3.91 -6.46 -3.95
C GLU A 60 4.42 -7.57 -3.02
N GLY A 61 5.05 -7.19 -1.90
CA GLY A 61 5.44 -8.13 -0.84
C GLY A 61 4.26 -8.93 -0.28
N LEU A 62 3.14 -8.25 0.01
CA LEU A 62 1.92 -8.88 0.49
C LEU A 62 1.30 -9.83 -0.55
N LYS A 63 1.25 -9.44 -1.82
CA LYS A 63 0.75 -10.30 -2.92
C LYS A 63 1.60 -11.56 -3.06
N ASN A 64 2.92 -11.43 -2.93
CA ASN A 64 3.84 -12.57 -3.01
C ASN A 64 3.66 -13.53 -1.84
N LYS A 65 3.54 -13.02 -0.60
CA LYS A 65 3.24 -13.83 0.60
C LYS A 65 1.88 -14.54 0.48
N SER A 66 0.89 -13.90 -0.13
CA SER A 66 -0.43 -14.49 -0.41
C SER A 66 -0.36 -15.60 -1.48
N LYS A 67 0.38 -15.37 -2.58
CA LYS A 67 0.55 -16.36 -3.68
C LYS A 67 1.35 -17.59 -3.26
N GLN A 68 2.36 -17.44 -2.41
CA GLN A 68 3.16 -18.56 -1.87
C GLN A 68 2.32 -19.53 -1.01
N LEU A 69 1.10 -19.15 -0.62
CA LEU A 69 0.18 -20.02 0.11
C LEU A 69 -0.80 -20.80 -0.77
N LEU A 70 -0.84 -20.55 -2.08
CA LEU A 70 -1.71 -21.23 -3.05
C LEU A 70 -0.95 -22.21 -3.96
N ALA A 71 0.37 -22.31 -3.80
CA ALA A 71 1.26 -23.25 -4.48
C ALA A 71 1.69 -24.37 -3.52
#